data_AF-A0A2V6WX35-F1
#
_entry.id   AF-A0A2V6WX35-F1
#
_cell.length_a   1.000
_cell.length_b   1.000
_cell.length_c   1.000
_cell.angle_alpha   90.00
_cell.angle_beta   90.00
_cell.angle_gamma   90.00
#
_symmetry.space_group_name_H-M   'P 1'
#
loop_
_entity.id
_entity.type
_entity.pdbx_description
1 polymer ?
#
loop_
_entity_poly.entity_id
_entity_poly.type
_entity_poly.pdbx_seq_one_letter_code
_entity_poly.pdbx_strand_id
1 'polypeptide(L)'
;TRALLSMRRPLQGLVVAGRDRPLHATLARLTDGSPIRALGYVDDVRRLMAAADLLVTKAGGMTLAEAMASETPLLLYGSLPGQERRNERFAARAGIALAARSRSELTALLEHALAEPELLEHLRGRMRRLRRPDATEHIVAAVLERGVRAP
;
A
#
# COMPACT_ATOMS: atom_id res chain seq x y z
N THR A 1 -0.53 -14.34 -3.87
CA THR A 1 -1.71 -15.20 -4.03
C THR A 1 -1.52 -16.59 -3.46
N ARG A 2 -0.64 -17.47 -3.98
CA ARG A 2 -0.45 -18.82 -3.39
C ARG A 2 -0.08 -18.78 -1.89
N ALA A 3 0.80 -17.87 -1.48
CA ALA A 3 1.13 -17.67 -0.07
C ALA A 3 -0.04 -17.18 0.79
N LEU A 4 -1.02 -16.49 0.19
CA LEU A 4 -2.22 -16.01 0.90
C LEU A 4 -3.21 -17.17 1.12
N LEU A 5 -3.32 -18.08 0.16
CA LEU A 5 -4.21 -19.25 0.24
C LEU A 5 -3.73 -20.29 1.25
N SER A 6 -2.45 -20.25 1.64
CA SER A 6 -1.86 -21.15 2.65
C SER A 6 -1.90 -20.58 4.08
N MET A 7 -2.51 -19.41 4.29
CA MET A 7 -2.55 -18.76 5.60
C MET A 7 -3.47 -19.50 6.57
N ARG A 8 -3.04 -19.61 7.84
CA ARG A 8 -3.74 -20.38 8.88
C ARG A 8 -4.85 -19.61 9.61
N ARG A 9 -5.03 -18.31 9.31
CA ARG A 9 -6.04 -17.44 9.93
C ARG A 9 -7.08 -16.97 8.91
N PRO A 10 -8.31 -16.65 9.33
CA PRO A 10 -9.30 -16.05 8.46
C PRO A 10 -8.76 -14.73 7.88
N LEU A 11 -8.71 -14.64 6.56
CA LEU A 11 -8.27 -13.45 5.84
C LEU A 11 -9.29 -13.17 4.73
N GLN A 12 -9.57 -11.91 4.46
CA GLN A 12 -10.23 -11.49 3.24
C GLN A 12 -9.26 -10.62 2.44
N GLY A 13 -9.16 -10.87 1.14
CA GLY A 13 -8.18 -10.20 0.28
C GLY A 13 -8.81 -9.56 -0.93
N LEU A 14 -8.26 -8.41 -1.34
CA LEU A 14 -8.49 -7.83 -2.66
C LEU A 14 -7.15 -7.76 -3.38
N VAL A 15 -7.09 -8.28 -4.60
CA VAL A 15 -5.88 -8.19 -5.45
C VAL A 15 -6.24 -7.41 -6.69
N VAL A 16 -5.63 -6.24 -6.86
CA VAL A 16 -5.90 -5.33 -7.98
C VAL A 16 -4.83 -5.54 -9.06
N ALA A 17 -5.24 -6.07 -10.22
CA ALA A 17 -4.37 -6.32 -11.36
C ALA A 17 -4.19 -5.10 -12.28
N GLY A 18 -4.95 -4.02 -12.03
CA GLY A 18 -4.92 -2.83 -12.87
C GLY A 18 -5.40 -3.14 -14.29
N ARG A 19 -4.72 -2.61 -15.30
CA ARG A 19 -5.10 -2.79 -16.72
C ARG A 19 -4.54 -4.07 -17.34
N ASP A 20 -3.80 -4.88 -16.59
CA ASP A 20 -3.22 -6.14 -17.06
C ASP A 20 -4.30 -7.25 -17.07
N ARG A 21 -5.01 -7.36 -18.20
CA ARG A 21 -6.09 -8.35 -18.38
C ARG A 21 -5.59 -9.80 -18.26
N PRO A 22 -4.43 -10.20 -18.86
CA PRO A 22 -3.87 -11.54 -18.64
C PRO A 22 -3.60 -11.86 -17.17
N LEU A 23 -3.03 -10.91 -16.41
CA LEU A 23 -2.80 -11.07 -14.98
C LEU A 23 -4.11 -11.19 -14.21
N HIS A 24 -5.10 -10.35 -14.52
CA HIS A 24 -6.43 -10.41 -13.90
C HIS A 24 -7.08 -11.78 -14.10
N ALA A 25 -7.10 -12.30 -15.33
CA ALA A 25 -7.68 -13.61 -15.64
C ALA A 25 -6.96 -14.75 -14.90
N THR A 26 -5.64 -14.66 -14.79
CA THR A 26 -4.83 -15.63 -14.03
C THR A 26 -5.15 -15.58 -12.54
N LEU A 27 -5.24 -14.37 -11.97
CA LEU A 27 -5.58 -14.18 -10.56
C LEU A 27 -7.00 -14.63 -10.25
N ALA A 28 -7.98 -14.29 -11.09
CA ALA A 28 -9.38 -14.69 -10.92
C ALA A 28 -9.53 -16.20 -10.83
N ARG A 29 -8.87 -16.96 -11.72
CA ARG A 29 -8.82 -18.43 -11.65
C ARG A 29 -8.14 -18.95 -10.39
N LEU A 30 -7.05 -18.31 -9.97
CA LEU A 30 -6.29 -18.76 -8.79
C LEU A 30 -7.03 -18.49 -7.47
N THR A 31 -7.91 -17.50 -7.45
CA THR A 31 -8.64 -17.08 -6.24
C THR A 31 -10.10 -17.53 -6.24
N ASP A 32 -10.53 -18.27 -7.25
CA ASP A 32 -11.90 -18.79 -7.32
C ASP A 32 -12.21 -19.71 -6.12
N GLY A 33 -13.39 -19.56 -5.54
CA GLY A 33 -13.79 -20.25 -4.31
C GLY A 33 -13.03 -19.85 -3.04
N SER A 34 -12.13 -18.86 -3.10
CA SER A 34 -11.37 -18.36 -1.94
C SER A 34 -11.93 -17.04 -1.39
N PRO A 35 -11.59 -16.64 -0.15
CA PRO A 35 -11.97 -15.32 0.38
C PRO A 35 -11.18 -14.15 -0.24
N ILE A 36 -10.38 -14.41 -1.29
CA ILE A 36 -9.62 -13.40 -2.03
C ILE A 36 -10.34 -13.12 -3.33
N ARG A 37 -10.57 -11.84 -3.65
CA ARG A 37 -11.18 -11.41 -4.90
C ARG A 37 -10.16 -10.70 -5.79
N ALA A 38 -10.05 -11.17 -7.04
CA ALA A 38 -9.24 -10.54 -8.07
C ALA A 38 -10.03 -9.44 -8.79
N LEU A 39 -9.53 -8.22 -8.75
CA LEU A 39 -10.11 -7.05 -9.42
C LEU A 39 -9.21 -6.64 -10.59
N GLY A 40 -9.83 -6.09 -11.63
CA GLY A 40 -9.13 -5.46 -12.75
C GLY A 40 -8.68 -4.05 -12.41
N TYR A 41 -8.98 -3.09 -13.29
CA TYR A 41 -8.77 -1.67 -13.01
C TYR A 41 -9.84 -1.16 -12.05
N VAL A 42 -9.44 -0.32 -11.09
CA VAL A 42 -10.32 0.29 -10.09
C VAL A 42 -10.14 1.79 -10.16
N ASP A 43 -11.21 2.52 -10.46
CA ASP A 43 -11.16 3.98 -10.60
C ASP A 43 -10.81 4.70 -9.30
N ASP A 44 -11.33 4.21 -8.17
CA ASP A 44 -11.11 4.80 -6.85
C ASP A 44 -10.51 3.78 -5.87
N VAL A 45 -9.20 3.52 -6.05
CA VAL A 45 -8.45 2.60 -5.18
C VAL A 45 -8.45 3.05 -3.72
N ARG A 46 -8.65 4.35 -3.45
CA ARG A 46 -8.66 4.91 -2.09
C ARG A 46 -9.80 4.34 -1.24
N ARG A 47 -10.95 4.03 -1.84
CA ARG A 47 -12.05 3.35 -1.14
C ARG A 47 -11.65 1.96 -0.68
N LEU A 48 -10.87 1.25 -1.49
CA LEU A 48 -10.33 -0.05 -1.10
C LEU A 48 -9.30 0.08 0.02
N MET A 49 -8.42 1.09 -0.06
CA MET A 49 -7.44 1.36 1.00
C MET A 49 -8.13 1.70 2.33
N ALA A 50 -9.12 2.59 2.31
CA ALA A 50 -9.86 2.99 3.52
C ALA A 50 -10.64 1.84 4.18
N ALA A 51 -11.00 0.81 3.41
CA ALA A 51 -11.66 -0.40 3.92
C ALA A 51 -10.66 -1.51 4.32
N ALA A 52 -9.36 -1.34 4.08
CA ALA A 52 -8.35 -2.37 4.29
C ALA A 52 -7.57 -2.14 5.59
N ASP A 53 -7.24 -3.24 6.28
CA ASP A 53 -6.38 -3.19 7.45
C ASP A 53 -4.90 -3.05 7.12
N LEU A 54 -4.49 -3.56 5.96
CA LEU A 54 -3.10 -3.60 5.51
C LEU A 54 -3.05 -3.61 3.98
N LEU A 55 -2.15 -2.81 3.40
CA LEU A 55 -1.88 -2.78 1.98
C LEU A 55 -0.51 -3.41 1.67
N VAL A 56 -0.50 -4.44 0.82
CA VAL A 56 0.73 -5.04 0.28
C VAL A 56 1.04 -4.43 -1.09
N THR A 57 2.18 -3.76 -1.24
CA THR A 57 2.52 -3.06 -2.49
C THR A 57 4.02 -2.78 -2.62
N LYS A 58 4.46 -2.28 -3.77
CA LYS A 58 5.79 -1.66 -3.94
C LYS A 58 5.78 -0.25 -3.36
N ALA A 59 6.95 0.29 -3.03
CA ALA A 59 7.08 1.64 -2.47
C ALA A 59 6.97 2.78 -3.51
N GLY A 60 5.92 2.77 -4.33
CA GLY A 60 5.61 3.85 -5.26
C GLY A 60 5.21 5.13 -4.52
N GLY A 61 5.75 6.28 -4.90
CA GLY A 61 5.56 7.55 -4.16
C GLY A 61 4.09 7.98 -4.04
N MET A 62 3.32 7.86 -5.12
CA MET A 62 1.89 8.16 -5.13
C MET A 62 1.10 7.22 -4.21
N THR A 63 1.34 5.92 -4.30
CA THR A 63 0.67 4.92 -3.46
C THR A 63 0.99 5.10 -1.98
N LEU A 64 2.23 5.49 -1.63
CA LEU A 64 2.56 5.84 -0.26
C LEU A 64 1.76 7.06 0.23
N ALA A 65 1.63 8.10 -0.60
CA ALA A 65 0.84 9.27 -0.25
C ALA A 65 -0.65 8.93 -0.06
N GLU A 66 -1.22 8.11 -0.96
CA GLU A 66 -2.60 7.63 -0.87
C GLU A 66 -2.84 6.78 0.39
N ALA A 67 -1.92 5.87 0.71
CA ALA A 67 -1.98 5.05 1.92
C ALA A 67 -1.87 5.89 3.20
N MET A 68 -1.01 6.91 3.21
CA MET A 68 -0.91 7.85 4.34
C MET A 68 -2.18 8.70 4.50
N ALA A 69 -2.79 9.12 3.39
CA ALA A 69 -4.04 9.89 3.41
C ALA A 69 -5.22 9.05 3.92
N SER A 70 -5.26 7.76 3.55
CA SER A 70 -6.27 6.79 3.99
C SER A 70 -5.95 6.11 5.33
N GLU A 71 -4.78 6.41 5.93
CA GLU A 71 -4.29 5.79 7.16
C GLU A 71 -4.22 4.26 7.09
N THR A 72 -3.86 3.73 5.92
CA THR A 72 -3.74 2.29 5.67
C THR A 72 -2.29 1.83 5.84
N PRO A 73 -1.96 1.04 6.89
CA PRO A 73 -0.62 0.49 7.07
C PRO A 73 -0.11 -0.26 5.85
N LEU A 74 1.21 -0.27 5.67
CA LEU A 74 1.87 -0.81 4.47
C LEU A 74 2.76 -2.00 4.81
N LEU A 75 2.72 -3.02 3.96
CA LEU A 75 3.74 -4.07 3.88
C LEU A 75 4.38 -4.02 2.49
N LEU A 76 5.60 -3.49 2.44
CA LEU A 76 6.30 -3.19 1.21
C LEU A 76 7.07 -4.39 0.70
N TYR A 77 6.92 -4.71 -0.59
CA TYR A 77 7.63 -5.79 -1.24
C TYR A 77 7.86 -5.51 -2.72
N GLY A 78 9.03 -5.92 -3.23
CA GLY A 78 9.36 -5.80 -4.65
C GLY A 78 9.66 -4.39 -5.14
N SER A 79 10.04 -3.47 -4.23
CA SER A 79 10.47 -2.11 -4.57
C SER A 79 11.68 -2.10 -5.50
N LEU A 80 11.61 -1.34 -6.59
CA LEU A 80 12.67 -1.22 -7.57
C LEU A 80 13.88 -0.41 -7.04
N PRO A 81 15.10 -0.64 -7.57
CA PRO A 81 16.23 0.23 -7.32
C PRO A 81 15.92 1.71 -7.64
N GLY A 82 16.59 2.64 -6.95
CA GLY A 82 16.36 4.08 -7.14
C GLY A 82 15.29 4.64 -6.20
N GLN A 83 14.28 5.31 -6.75
CA GLN A 83 13.31 6.10 -5.98
C GLN A 83 12.45 5.22 -5.08
N GLU A 84 11.94 4.08 -5.56
CA GLU A 84 11.12 3.18 -4.73
C GLU A 84 11.90 2.66 -3.53
N ARG A 85 13.19 2.30 -3.69
CA ARG A 85 14.04 1.90 -2.55
C ARG A 85 14.26 3.04 -1.54
N ARG A 86 14.32 4.30 -1.98
CA ARG A 86 14.40 5.45 -1.06
C ARG A 86 13.09 5.61 -0.29
N ASN A 87 11.97 5.52 -0.99
CA ASN A 87 10.62 5.59 -0.42
C ASN A 87 10.39 4.49 0.61
N GLU A 88 10.79 3.25 0.31
CA GLU A 88 10.68 2.12 1.21
C GLU A 88 11.49 2.32 2.50
N ARG A 89 12.75 2.78 2.38
CA ARG A 89 13.57 3.11 3.55
C ARG A 89 12.99 4.23 4.38
N PHE A 90 12.43 5.25 3.73
CA PHE A 90 11.72 6.32 4.42
C PHE A 90 10.53 5.77 5.19
N ALA A 91 9.66 5.00 4.54
CA ALA A 91 8.44 4.47 5.15
C ALA A 91 8.74 3.54 6.34
N ALA A 92 9.75 2.67 6.19
CA ALA A 92 10.21 1.79 7.27
C ALA A 92 10.80 2.59 8.44
N ARG A 93 11.69 3.56 8.18
CA ARG A 93 12.30 4.40 9.23
C ARG A 93 11.29 5.31 9.94
N ALA A 94 10.28 5.79 9.22
CA ALA A 94 9.21 6.59 9.80
C ALA A 94 8.27 5.78 10.69
N GLY A 95 8.30 4.45 10.57
CA GLY A 95 7.40 3.54 11.29
C GLY A 95 5.99 3.55 10.71
N ILE A 96 5.84 3.73 9.39
CA ILE A 96 4.53 3.66 8.70
C ILE A 96 4.38 2.42 7.83
N ALA A 97 5.45 1.62 7.68
CA ALA A 97 5.46 0.43 6.85
C ALA A 97 6.38 -0.66 7.41
N LEU A 98 5.99 -1.91 7.20
CA LEU A 98 6.87 -3.07 7.22
C LEU A 98 7.50 -3.24 5.83
N ALA A 99 8.68 -3.86 5.73
CA ALA A 99 9.35 -4.07 4.45
C ALA A 99 9.95 -5.47 4.36
N ALA A 100 9.53 -6.24 3.36
CA ALA A 100 10.02 -7.59 3.09
C ALA A 100 11.04 -7.60 1.95
N ARG A 101 12.10 -8.40 2.09
CA ARG A 101 13.16 -8.63 1.10
C ARG A 101 13.00 -9.93 0.32
N SER A 102 12.23 -10.86 0.85
CA SER A 102 12.00 -12.17 0.24
C SER A 102 10.53 -12.58 0.35
N ARG A 103 10.14 -13.61 -0.41
CA ARG A 103 8.78 -14.17 -0.34
C ARG A 103 8.48 -14.78 1.03
N SER A 104 9.46 -15.42 1.67
CA SER A 104 9.29 -16.00 3.00
C SER A 104 9.10 -14.90 4.05
N GLU A 105 9.89 -13.83 3.98
CA GLU A 105 9.74 -12.68 4.86
C GLU A 105 8.41 -11.96 4.65
N LEU A 106 7.95 -11.85 3.39
CA LEU A 106 6.64 -11.29 3.08
C LEU A 106 5.53 -12.08 3.77
N THR A 107 5.56 -13.41 3.67
CA THR A 107 4.56 -14.28 4.33
C THR A 107 4.63 -14.14 5.84
N ALA A 108 5.83 -14.17 6.44
CA ALA A 108 6.00 -14.06 7.89
C ALA A 108 5.53 -12.71 8.43
N LEU A 109 5.88 -11.61 7.76
CA LEU A 109 5.44 -10.26 8.16
C LEU A 109 3.94 -10.08 8.00
N LEU A 110 3.35 -10.65 6.94
CA LEU A 110 1.90 -10.61 6.76
C LEU A 110 1.17 -11.38 7.87
N GLU A 111 1.63 -12.58 8.20
CA GLU A 111 1.07 -13.37 9.31
C GLU A 111 1.19 -12.65 10.64
N HIS A 112 2.35 -12.05 10.93
CA HIS A 112 2.56 -11.27 12.13
C HIS A 112 1.64 -10.05 12.19
N ALA A 113 1.57 -9.26 11.11
CA ALA A 113 0.73 -8.07 11.05
C ALA A 113 -0.76 -8.38 11.23
N LEU A 114 -1.24 -9.50 10.67
CA LEU A 114 -2.63 -9.93 10.83
C LEU A 114 -2.91 -10.58 12.19
N ALA A 115 -1.88 -11.01 12.92
CA ALA A 115 -2.01 -11.55 14.27
C ALA A 115 -1.95 -10.45 15.35
N GLU A 116 -1.37 -9.29 15.04
CA GLU A 116 -1.09 -8.21 16.00
C GLU A 116 -1.81 -6.90 15.60
N PRO A 117 -3.10 -6.73 15.93
CA PRO A 117 -3.84 -5.48 15.65
C PRO A 117 -3.17 -4.23 16.22
N GLU A 118 -2.48 -4.37 17.36
CA GLU A 118 -1.74 -3.28 18.02
C GLU A 118 -0.58 -2.77 17.17
N LEU A 119 0.09 -3.64 16.42
CA LEU A 119 1.13 -3.25 15.47
C LEU A 119 0.54 -2.37 14.36
N LEU A 120 -0.58 -2.79 13.77
CA LEU A 120 -1.26 -2.02 12.72
C LEU A 120 -1.68 -0.66 13.26
N GLU A 121 -2.27 -0.61 14.45
CA GLU A 121 -2.70 0.65 15.07
C GLU A 121 -1.52 1.57 15.41
N HIS A 122 -0.38 1.01 15.83
CA HIS A 122 0.86 1.77 16.01
C HIS A 122 1.29 2.43 14.70
N LEU A 123 1.33 1.68 13.59
CA LEU A 123 1.68 2.21 12.27
C LEU A 123 0.69 3.31 11.83
N ARG A 124 -0.62 3.13 12.04
CA ARG A 124 -1.64 4.17 11.78
C ARG A 124 -1.40 5.44 12.60
N GLY A 125 -1.07 5.29 13.89
CA GLY A 125 -0.72 6.41 14.76
C GLY A 125 0.49 7.21 14.25
N ARG A 126 1.50 6.53 13.69
CA ARG A 126 2.63 7.18 13.02
C ARG A 126 2.22 7.89 11.75
N MET A 127 1.37 7.27 10.92
CA MET A 127 0.84 7.88 9.69
C MET A 127 0.08 9.18 9.97
N ARG A 128 -0.80 9.18 10.98
CA ARG A 128 -1.57 10.37 11.40
C ARG A 128 -0.69 11.57 11.75
N ARG A 129 0.48 11.32 12.35
CA ARG A 129 1.43 12.38 12.71
C ARG A 129 2.25 12.90 11.53
N LEU A 130 2.43 12.07 10.50
CA LEU A 130 3.33 12.37 9.39
C LEU A 130 2.60 12.86 8.13
N ARG A 131 1.32 12.54 7.99
CA ARG A 131 0.52 12.94 6.83
C ARG A 131 0.43 14.46 6.69
N ARG A 132 0.29 14.89 5.44
CA ARG A 132 0.15 16.29 5.02
C ARG A 132 -1.14 16.42 4.20
N PRO A 133 -2.31 16.54 4.85
CA PRO A 133 -3.59 16.57 4.14
C PRO A 133 -3.73 17.81 3.23
N ASP A 134 -2.99 18.87 3.54
CA ASP A 134 -2.94 20.17 2.88
C ASP A 134 -1.72 20.33 1.94
N ALA A 135 -1.10 19.21 1.53
CA ALA A 135 0.11 19.24 0.71
C ALA A 135 -0.12 19.92 -0.64
N THR A 136 -1.28 19.69 -1.26
CA THR A 136 -1.64 20.27 -2.55
C THR A 136 -1.76 21.78 -2.44
N GLU A 137 -2.50 22.27 -1.44
CA GLU A 137 -2.72 23.68 -1.15
C GLU A 137 -1.39 24.39 -0.88
N HIS A 138 -0.53 23.79 -0.06
CA HIS A 138 0.81 24.32 0.21
C HIS A 138 1.68 24.42 -1.05
N ILE A 139 1.66 23.40 -1.91
CA ILE A 139 2.42 23.42 -3.17
C ILE A 139 1.88 24.49 -4.11
N VAL A 140 0.56 24.60 -4.26
CA VAL A 140 -0.10 25.61 -5.09
C VAL A 140 0.26 27.02 -4.61
N ALA A 141 0.15 27.27 -3.30
CA ALA A 141 0.51 28.56 -2.72
C ALA A 141 1.99 28.90 -2.98
N ALA A 142 2.91 27.97 -2.74
CA ALA A 142 4.33 28.18 -2.96
C ALA A 142 4.69 28.44 -4.44
N VAL A 143 3.97 27.83 -5.38
CA VAL A 143 4.15 28.09 -6.82
C VAL A 143 3.63 29.47 -7.21
N LEU A 144 2.47 29.89 -6.67
CA LEU A 144 1.88 31.21 -6.95
C LEU A 144 2.71 32.35 -6.34
N GLU A 145 3.21 32.18 -5.11
CA GLU A 145 4.07 33.16 -4.43
C GLU A 145 5.41 33.39 -5.14
N ARG A 146 5.96 32.34 -5.75
CA ARG A 146 7.23 32.42 -6.50
C ARG A 146 7.10 33.06 -7.88
N GLY A 147 5.89 33.45 -8.27
CA GLY A 147 5.61 34.10 -9.54
C GLY A 147 6.01 33.24 -10.73
N VAL A 148 5.09 32.43 -11.24
CA VAL A 148 5.20 31.99 -12.63
C VAL A 148 5.09 33.26 -13.47
N ARG A 149 6.24 33.85 -13.84
CA ARG A 149 6.27 34.76 -14.98
C ARG A 149 5.81 33.93 -16.17
N ALA A 150 4.58 34.15 -16.61
CA ALA A 150 4.09 33.59 -17.86
C ALA A 150 5.04 34.04 -18.99
N PRO A 151 5.36 33.16 -19.97
CA PRO A 151 6.13 33.55 -21.14
C PRO A 151 5.42 34.64 -21.97
#